data_AF-A0A9N9HBI6-F1
#
_entry.id   AF-A0A9N9HBI6-F1
#
_cell.length_a   1.000
_cell.length_b   1.000
_cell.length_c   1.000
_cell.angle_alpha   90.00
_cell.angle_beta   90.00
_cell.angle_gamma   90.00
#
_symmetry.space_group_name_H-M   'P 1'
#
loop_
_entity.id
_entity.type
_entity.pdbx_description
1 polymer ?
#
loop_
_entity_poly.entity_id
_entity_poly.type
_entity_poly.pdbx_seq_one_letter_code
_entity_poly.pdbx_strand_id
1 'polypeptide(L)'
;FEADRRAINITINSFGTELSRDDRAKLFPKLGKLYPDGHSKLARADDYDQVKNIVEVWAEYRPFFDTSLSEAKTLEDSFFEYEVHLNKLTFQQQFNYAIFYAFLKLKEQEIRNIVWIAECINQGQKERINNYIPIF
;
A
#
# COMPACT_ATOMS: atom_id res chain seq x y z
N PHE A 1 2.93 6.45 6.26
CA PHE A 1 2.64 5.29 5.39
C PHE A 1 1.15 5.06 5.25
N GLU A 2 0.39 4.66 6.28
CA GLU A 2 -1.06 4.41 6.15
C GLU A 2 -1.85 5.54 5.48
N ALA A 3 -1.59 6.79 5.90
CA ALA A 3 -2.20 7.96 5.30
C ALA A 3 -1.81 8.14 3.82
N ASP A 4 -0.52 7.95 3.52
CA ASP A 4 0.02 8.08 2.17
C ASP A 4 -0.54 7.00 1.23
N ARG A 5 -0.57 5.73 1.68
CA ARG A 5 -1.22 4.61 0.99
C ARG A 5 -2.68 4.93 0.69
N ARG A 6 -3.41 5.44 1.69
CA ARG A 6 -4.83 5.79 1.53
C ARG A 6 -5.01 6.90 0.50
N ALA A 7 -4.17 7.95 0.52
CA ALA A 7 -4.26 9.04 -0.45
C ALA A 7 -3.96 8.57 -1.88
N ILE A 8 -2.95 7.70 -2.05
CA ILE A 8 -2.62 7.09 -3.36
C ILE A 8 -3.77 6.22 -3.86
N ASN A 9 -4.28 5.30 -3.03
CA ASN A 9 -5.36 4.38 -3.40
C ASN A 9 -6.67 5.12 -3.73
N ILE A 10 -7.02 6.17 -2.96
CA ILE A 10 -8.17 7.02 -3.30
C ILE A 10 -7.97 7.66 -4.68
N THR A 11 -6.77 8.15 -4.97
CA THR A 11 -6.49 8.82 -6.24
C THR A 11 -6.62 7.86 -7.41
N ILE A 12 -5.94 6.71 -7.35
CA ILE A 12 -5.97 5.70 -8.41
C ILE A 12 -7.37 5.14 -8.62
N ASN A 13 -8.07 4.78 -7.55
CA ASN A 13 -9.40 4.17 -7.65
C ASN A 13 -10.52 5.18 -7.97
N SER A 14 -10.24 6.47 -7.90
CA SER A 14 -11.20 7.51 -8.30
C SER A 14 -11.27 7.72 -9.82
N PHE A 15 -10.29 7.23 -10.59
CA PHE A 15 -10.27 7.41 -12.03
C PHE A 15 -11.47 6.71 -12.69
N GLY A 16 -12.15 7.42 -13.59
CA GLY A 16 -13.36 6.91 -14.26
C GLY A 16 -14.62 6.89 -13.39
N THR A 17 -14.57 7.45 -12.16
CA THR A 17 -15.75 7.61 -11.29
C THR A 17 -16.32 9.03 -11.37
N GLU A 18 -17.50 9.26 -10.79
CA GLU A 18 -18.15 10.58 -10.69
C GLU A 18 -17.54 11.49 -9.62
N LEU A 19 -16.46 11.06 -8.95
CA LEU A 19 -15.85 11.80 -7.84
C LEU A 19 -15.09 13.04 -8.36
N SER A 20 -15.52 14.23 -7.94
CA SER A 20 -14.84 15.47 -8.29
C SER A 20 -13.45 15.58 -7.64
N ARG A 21 -12.56 16.38 -8.24
CA ARG A 21 -11.22 16.65 -7.69
C ARG A 21 -11.26 17.27 -6.29
N ASP A 22 -12.22 18.15 -6.04
CA ASP A 22 -12.40 18.82 -4.75
C ASP A 22 -12.91 17.85 -3.68
N ASP A 23 -13.82 16.95 -4.03
CA ASP A 23 -14.31 15.93 -3.10
C ASP A 23 -13.24 14.88 -2.80
N ARG A 24 -12.46 14.50 -3.82
CA ARG A 24 -11.28 13.64 -3.64
C ARG A 24 -10.30 14.24 -2.63
N ALA A 25 -10.00 15.54 -2.73
CA ALA A 25 -9.08 16.22 -1.81
C ALA A 25 -9.57 16.20 -0.35
N LYS A 26 -10.89 16.23 -0.11
CA LYS A 26 -11.49 16.17 1.23
C LYS A 26 -11.29 14.80 1.89
N LEU A 27 -11.08 13.73 1.12
CA LEU A 27 -10.90 12.37 1.63
C LEU A 27 -9.46 12.07 2.07
N PHE A 28 -8.51 12.96 1.78
CA PHE A 28 -7.11 12.78 2.15
C PHE A 28 -6.88 13.04 3.65
N PRO A 29 -6.24 12.11 4.38
CA PRO A 29 -5.79 12.37 5.75
C PRO A 29 -4.80 13.53 5.77
N LYS A 30 -4.91 14.47 6.72
CA LYS A 30 -3.99 15.63 6.84
C LYS A 30 -2.70 15.29 7.60
N LEU A 31 -2.08 14.16 7.26
CA LEU A 31 -0.84 13.66 7.85
C LEU A 31 -0.13 12.73 6.86
N GLY A 32 1.13 12.39 7.13
CA GLY A 32 1.96 11.57 6.24
C GLY A 32 3.03 12.39 5.53
N LYS A 33 3.80 11.74 4.66
CA LYS A 33 4.89 12.37 3.90
C LYS A 33 4.39 13.11 2.67
N LEU A 34 3.23 12.73 2.15
CA LEU A 34 2.60 13.39 1.01
C LEU A 34 1.88 14.68 1.40
N TYR A 35 1.57 14.90 2.68
CA TYR A 35 0.98 16.15 3.14
C TYR A 35 2.05 17.24 3.34
N PRO A 36 1.83 18.49 2.89
CA PRO A 36 0.67 19.01 2.15
C PRO A 36 0.80 18.97 0.62
N ASP A 37 2.02 19.01 0.09
CA ASP A 37 2.26 19.29 -1.33
C ASP A 37 1.89 18.12 -2.25
N GLY A 38 2.21 16.88 -1.83
CA GLY A 38 1.84 15.66 -2.55
C GLY A 38 0.33 15.51 -2.66
N HIS A 39 -0.43 15.80 -1.59
CA HIS A 39 -1.90 15.79 -1.62
C HIS A 39 -2.47 16.83 -2.60
N SER A 40 -1.91 18.03 -2.61
CA SER A 40 -2.36 19.08 -3.54
C SER A 40 -2.15 18.69 -5.00
N LYS A 41 -1.06 17.96 -5.29
CA LYS A 41 -0.77 17.42 -6.63
C LYS A 41 -1.65 16.20 -6.96
N LEU A 42 -1.78 15.25 -6.04
CA LEU A 42 -2.63 14.05 -6.21
C LEU A 42 -4.10 14.42 -6.43
N ALA A 43 -4.59 15.46 -5.75
CA ALA A 43 -5.95 15.98 -5.94
C ALA A 43 -6.20 16.46 -7.38
N ARG A 44 -5.17 16.80 -8.15
CA ARG A 44 -5.26 17.27 -9.53
C ARG A 44 -4.87 16.22 -10.56
N ALA A 45 -4.39 15.05 -10.13
CA ALA A 45 -3.96 14.00 -11.03
C ALA A 45 -5.15 13.38 -11.78
N ASP A 46 -5.01 13.13 -13.07
CA ASP A 46 -6.06 12.57 -13.93
C ASP A 46 -5.74 11.17 -14.47
N ASP A 47 -4.49 10.75 -14.36
CA ASP A 47 -4.02 9.47 -14.86
C ASP A 47 -2.97 8.84 -13.92
N TYR A 48 -2.66 7.57 -14.18
CA TYR A 48 -1.72 6.79 -13.37
C TYR A 48 -0.28 7.31 -13.47
N ASP A 49 0.15 7.78 -14.64
CA ASP A 49 1.51 8.28 -14.86
C ASP A 49 1.79 9.57 -14.07
N GLN A 50 0.79 10.45 -13.95
CA GLN A 50 0.85 11.62 -13.09
C GLN A 50 0.99 11.22 -11.62
N VAL A 51 0.22 10.23 -11.15
CA VAL A 51 0.34 9.72 -9.77
C VAL A 51 1.75 9.19 -9.52
N LYS A 52 2.28 8.39 -10.44
CA LYS A 52 3.65 7.87 -10.39
C LYS A 52 4.67 9.01 -10.27
N ASN A 53 4.64 9.97 -11.19
CA ASN A 53 5.57 11.11 -11.22
C ASN A 53 5.52 11.95 -9.93
N ILE A 54 4.33 12.10 -9.33
CA ILE A 54 4.17 12.80 -8.06
C ILE A 54 4.84 12.02 -6.93
N VAL A 55 4.54 10.71 -6.82
CA VAL A 55 4.94 9.88 -5.68
C VAL A 55 6.42 9.47 -5.74
N GLU A 56 7.00 9.34 -6.94
CA GLU A 56 8.41 9.01 -7.14
C GLU A 56 9.38 10.10 -6.63
N VAL A 57 8.92 11.29 -6.28
CA VAL A 57 9.78 12.28 -5.62
C VAL A 57 10.35 11.73 -4.31
N TRP A 58 9.58 10.89 -3.60
CA TRP A 58 9.99 10.25 -2.36
C TRP A 58 10.71 8.93 -2.63
N ALA A 59 11.98 8.84 -2.21
CA ALA A 59 12.84 7.68 -2.45
C ALA A 59 12.24 6.36 -1.93
N GLU A 60 11.50 6.40 -0.81
CA GLU A 60 10.84 5.23 -0.22
C GLU A 60 9.70 4.67 -1.08
N TYR A 61 9.07 5.51 -1.92
CA TYR A 61 7.90 5.13 -2.71
C TYR A 61 8.23 4.85 -4.18
N ARG A 62 9.41 5.28 -4.66
CA ARG A 62 9.90 4.96 -6.01
C ARG A 62 9.80 3.47 -6.35
N PRO A 63 10.22 2.53 -5.48
CA PRO A 63 10.21 1.10 -5.84
C PRO A 63 8.81 0.55 -6.08
N PHE A 64 7.75 1.21 -5.60
CA PHE A 64 6.38 0.72 -5.75
C PHE A 64 5.86 0.82 -7.19
N PHE A 65 6.40 1.75 -7.99
CA PHE A 65 5.98 2.00 -9.36
C PHE A 65 6.98 1.47 -10.41
N ASP A 66 8.02 0.76 -9.96
CA ASP A 66 8.98 0.09 -10.81
C ASP A 66 8.46 -1.30 -11.22
N THR A 67 7.55 -1.31 -12.20
CA THR A 67 6.92 -2.51 -12.74
C THR A 67 7.87 -3.34 -13.62
N SER A 68 9.10 -2.87 -13.85
CA SER A 68 10.08 -3.56 -14.71
C SER A 68 10.65 -4.83 -14.09
N LEU A 69 10.46 -5.04 -12.78
CA LEU A 69 11.11 -6.10 -12.02
C LEU A 69 10.24 -7.36 -11.81
N SER A 70 8.93 -7.30 -12.04
CA SER A 70 8.05 -8.49 -11.97
C SER A 70 6.66 -8.19 -12.54
N GLU A 71 6.32 -8.79 -13.70
CA GLU A 71 4.97 -8.71 -14.29
C GLU A 71 3.87 -9.30 -13.38
N ALA A 72 4.25 -10.04 -12.33
CA ALA A 72 3.33 -10.72 -11.44
C ALA A 72 2.94 -9.90 -10.19
N LYS A 73 3.63 -8.79 -9.89
CA LYS A 73 3.46 -8.05 -8.64
C LYS A 73 2.66 -6.77 -8.83
N THR A 74 1.58 -6.63 -8.08
CA THR A 74 0.73 -5.43 -8.13
C THR A 74 1.28 -4.31 -7.24
N LEU A 75 0.81 -3.08 -7.48
CA LEU A 75 1.12 -1.93 -6.61
C LEU A 75 0.68 -2.20 -5.15
N GLU A 76 -0.47 -2.85 -4.96
CA GLU A 76 -1.01 -3.17 -3.64
C GLU A 76 -0.13 -4.20 -2.91
N ASP A 77 0.42 -5.19 -3.62
CA ASP A 77 1.39 -6.13 -3.04
C ASP A 77 2.64 -5.42 -2.53
N SER A 78 3.15 -4.44 -3.29
CA SER A 78 4.26 -3.60 -2.86
C SER A 78 3.93 -2.79 -1.60
N PHE A 79 2.69 -2.29 -1.48
CA PHE A 79 2.26 -1.60 -0.26
C PHE A 79 2.17 -2.53 0.94
N PHE A 80 1.63 -3.74 0.78
CA PHE A 80 1.55 -4.71 1.87
C PHE A 80 2.93 -5.18 2.32
N GLU A 81 3.85 -5.44 1.40
CA GLU A 81 5.23 -5.79 1.75
C GLU A 81 5.92 -4.69 2.56
N TYR A 82 5.73 -3.43 2.15
CA TYR A 82 6.28 -2.29 2.88
C TYR A 82 5.60 -2.09 4.25
N GLU A 83 4.28 -2.30 4.34
CA GLU A 83 3.55 -2.30 5.62
C GLU A 83 4.13 -3.34 6.58
N VAL A 84 4.32 -4.58 6.10
CA VAL A 84 4.93 -5.67 6.86
C VAL A 84 6.34 -5.30 7.29
N HIS A 85 7.16 -4.75 6.38
CA HIS A 85 8.53 -4.34 6.69
C HIS A 85 8.57 -3.31 7.84
N LEU A 86 7.76 -2.26 7.78
CA LEU A 86 7.68 -1.25 8.85
C LEU A 86 7.21 -1.85 10.18
N ASN A 87 6.21 -2.73 10.15
CA ASN A 87 5.73 -3.39 11.36
C ASN A 87 6.79 -4.30 11.97
N LYS A 88 7.57 -5.05 11.16
CA LYS A 88 8.70 -5.87 11.63
C LYS A 88 9.78 -5.02 12.31
N LEU A 89 10.13 -3.86 11.75
CA LEU A 89 11.13 -2.96 12.36
C LEU A 89 10.72 -2.49 13.76
N THR A 90 9.43 -2.40 14.05
CA THR A 90 8.93 -2.01 15.38
C THR A 90 9.38 -2.99 16.48
N PHE A 91 9.58 -4.28 16.14
CA PHE A 91 10.06 -5.31 17.07
C PHE A 91 11.56 -5.20 17.39
N GLN A 92 12.32 -4.36 16.66
CA GLN A 92 13.74 -4.10 16.97
C GLN A 92 13.91 -3.10 18.12
N GLN A 93 12.83 -2.40 18.50
CA GLN A 93 12.82 -1.45 19.60
C GLN A 93 12.16 -2.08 20.84
N GLN A 94 12.63 -1.70 22.03
CA GLN A 94 12.05 -2.13 23.30
C GLN A 94 11.33 -0.96 24.00
N PHE A 95 10.41 -1.29 24.91
CA PHE A 95 9.66 -0.32 25.74
C PHE A 95 8.88 0.75 24.96
N ASN A 96 8.24 0.37 23.85
CA ASN A 96 7.33 1.23 23.09
C ASN A 96 5.93 0.59 22.97
N TYR A 97 4.89 1.42 22.87
CA TYR A 97 3.51 0.93 22.69
C TYR A 97 3.18 0.59 21.23
N ALA A 98 4.01 1.00 20.27
CA ALA A 98 3.79 0.69 18.85
C ALA A 98 3.82 -0.81 18.56
N ILE A 99 4.46 -1.60 19.43
CA ILE A 99 4.50 -3.05 19.37
C ILE A 99 3.11 -3.70 19.30
N PHE A 100 2.12 -3.15 20.01
CA PHE A 100 0.75 -3.69 20.01
C PHE A 100 0.06 -3.49 18.65
N TYR A 101 0.28 -2.33 18.05
CA TYR A 101 -0.22 -2.03 16.70
C TYR A 101 0.44 -2.94 15.65
N ALA A 102 1.77 -3.05 15.70
CA ALA A 102 2.54 -3.86 14.78
C ALA A 102 2.16 -5.36 14.88
N PHE A 103 1.97 -5.87 16.11
CA PHE A 103 1.50 -7.23 16.35
C PHE A 103 0.15 -7.48 15.68
N LEU A 104 -0.84 -6.60 15.90
CA LEU A 104 -2.17 -6.74 15.32
C LEU A 104 -2.11 -6.75 13.79
N LYS A 105 -1.35 -5.83 13.20
CA LYS A 105 -1.17 -5.75 11.74
C LYS A 105 -0.50 -6.96 11.13
N LEU A 106 0.54 -7.50 11.77
CA LEU A 106 1.19 -8.72 11.30
C LEU A 106 0.26 -9.94 11.44
N LYS A 107 -0.60 -10.00 12.47
CA LYS A 107 -1.62 -11.04 12.60
C LYS A 107 -2.72 -10.95 11.55
N GLU A 108 -3.17 -9.75 11.18
CA GLU A 108 -4.08 -9.56 10.05
C GLU A 108 -3.47 -10.09 8.74
N GLN A 109 -2.18 -9.82 8.50
CA GLN A 109 -1.47 -10.34 7.31
C GLN A 109 -1.31 -11.87 7.35
N GLU A 110 -1.04 -12.46 8.52
CA GLU A 110 -0.98 -13.92 8.69
C GLU A 110 -2.30 -14.58 8.27
N ILE A 111 -3.42 -14.05 8.75
CA ILE A 111 -4.77 -14.54 8.39
C ILE A 111 -4.99 -14.41 6.88
N ARG A 112 -4.63 -13.26 6.27
CA ARG A 112 -4.75 -13.04 4.82
C ARG A 112 -3.95 -14.07 4.03
N ASN A 113 -2.71 -14.36 4.44
CA ASN A 113 -1.87 -15.37 3.79
C ASN A 113 -2.49 -16.77 3.87
N ILE A 114 -3.01 -17.16 5.04
CA ILE A 114 -3.64 -18.47 5.23
C ILE A 114 -4.88 -18.61 4.33
N VAL A 115 -5.72 -17.57 4.28
CA VAL A 115 -6.91 -17.55 3.43
C VAL A 115 -6.54 -17.65 1.95
N TRP A 116 -5.55 -16.87 1.49
CA TRP A 116 -5.05 -16.94 0.10
C TRP A 116 -4.62 -18.36 -0.28
N ILE A 117 -3.79 -19.00 0.55
CA ILE A 117 -3.30 -20.35 0.31
C ILE A 117 -4.47 -21.35 0.27
N ALA A 118 -5.42 -21.23 1.20
CA ALA A 118 -6.61 -22.09 1.24
C ALA A 118 -7.48 -21.93 -0.01
N GLU A 119 -7.68 -20.71 -0.49
CA GLU A 119 -8.42 -20.41 -1.73
C GLU A 119 -7.72 -20.99 -2.97
N CYS A 120 -6.40 -20.82 -3.09
CA CYS A 120 -5.62 -21.40 -4.19
C CYS A 120 -5.73 -22.93 -4.21
N ILE A 121 -5.69 -23.59 -3.04
CA ILE A 121 -5.86 -25.04 -2.92
C ILE A 121 -7.28 -25.45 -3.34
N ASN A 122 -8.30 -24.76 -2.82
CA ASN A 122 -9.70 -25.08 -3.10
C ASN A 122 -10.07 -24.91 -4.59
N GLN A 123 -9.48 -23.93 -5.27
CA GLN A 123 -9.70 -23.67 -6.69
C GLN A 123 -8.78 -24.49 -7.62
N GLY A 124 -7.83 -25.26 -7.06
CA GLY A 124 -6.84 -26.00 -7.84
C GLY A 124 -5.78 -25.14 -8.55
N GLN A 125 -5.76 -23.82 -8.31
CA GLN A 125 -4.85 -22.86 -8.94
C GLN A 125 -3.51 -22.75 -8.19
N LYS A 126 -2.70 -23.81 -8.27
CA LYS A 126 -1.44 -23.90 -7.52
C LYS A 126 -0.32 -22.99 -8.03
N GLU A 127 -0.45 -22.41 -9.21
CA GLU A 127 0.58 -21.56 -9.82
C GLU A 127 0.86 -20.29 -9.00
N ARG A 128 -0.16 -19.73 -8.35
CA ARG A 128 -0.07 -18.47 -7.58
C ARG A 128 -0.04 -18.67 -6.07
N ILE A 129 0.10 -19.91 -5.61
CA ILE A 129 0.07 -20.24 -4.17
C ILE A 129 1.19 -19.52 -3.40
N ASN A 130 2.32 -19.25 -4.06
CA ASN A 130 3.49 -18.60 -3.46
C ASN A 130 3.40 -17.07 -3.45
N ASN A 131 2.32 -16.47 -3.94
CA ASN A 131 2.12 -15.01 -3.97
C ASN A 131 1.64 -14.44 -2.61
N TYR A 132 1.93 -15.12 -1.50
CA TYR A 132 1.68 -14.60 -0.16
C TYR A 132 2.87 -13.75 0.32
N ILE A 133 2.65 -12.93 1.35
CA ILE A 133 3.67 -12.01 1.85
C ILE A 133 4.32 -12.58 3.11
N PRO A 134 5.61 -12.98 3.08
CA PRO A 134 6.26 -13.58 4.24
C PRO A 134 6.47 -12.54 5.35
N ILE A 135 5.96 -12.85 6.56
CA ILE A 135 6.01 -11.93 7.71
C ILE A 135 7.14 -12.24 8.71
N PHE A 136 7.75 -13.43 8.66
CA PHE A 136 8.88 -13.83 9.52
C PHE A 136 10.15 -13.98 8.70
#